data_AF-A0A7C1CC50-F1
#
_entry.id   AF-A0A7C1CC50-F1
#
_cell.length_a   1.000
_cell.length_b   1.000
_cell.length_c   1.000
_cell.angle_alpha   90.00
_cell.angle_beta   90.00
_cell.angle_gamma   90.00
#
_symmetry.space_group_name_H-M   'P 1'
#
loop_
_entity.id
_entity.type
_entity.pdbx_description
1 polymer ?
#
loop_
_entity_poly.entity_id
_entity_poly.type
_entity_poly.pdbx_seq_one_letter_code
_entity_poly.pdbx_strand_id
1 'polypeptide(L)'
;KKATSIVEDLLAEYRPSQYFAAIIDNKEKIERGKQLHVKEIAARGLNVPSRNVDVKIFEDRATGVKAGKRLYGDVVAIKVFSENGRMHEMPLNALHSLQAKIITEMPSFTRVLYCVGEVGTPKDYVIAIRAINTRDFLTASVADIPWQTLHEAAEKILEKCDNVSEVYYDVTPKPPATIEME
;
A
#
# COMPACT_ATOMS: atom_id res chain seq x y z
N LYS A 1 -3.61 12.66 11.95
CA LYS A 1 -4.29 12.53 13.27
C LYS A 1 -5.64 11.83 13.17
N LYS A 2 -6.64 12.36 12.43
CA LYS A 2 -7.95 11.69 12.27
C LYS A 2 -7.83 10.27 11.67
N ALA A 3 -7.15 10.14 10.53
CA ALA A 3 -6.96 8.83 9.87
C ALA A 3 -6.24 7.81 10.77
N THR A 4 -5.22 8.25 11.51
CA THR A 4 -4.48 7.40 12.47
C THR A 4 -5.39 6.87 13.56
N SER A 5 -6.23 7.73 14.17
CA SER A 5 -7.20 7.30 15.19
C SER A 5 -8.18 6.26 14.65
N ILE A 6 -8.69 6.44 13.42
CA ILE A 6 -9.59 5.47 12.77
C ILE A 6 -8.90 4.11 12.60
N VAL A 7 -7.65 4.12 12.13
CA VAL A 7 -6.84 2.90 12.00
C VAL A 7 -6.58 2.26 13.36
N GLU A 8 -6.24 3.06 14.37
CA GLU A 8 -5.98 2.58 15.73
C GLU A 8 -7.21 1.90 16.34
N ASP A 9 -8.38 2.50 16.20
CA ASP A 9 -9.64 1.99 16.74
C ASP A 9 -10.06 0.67 16.07
N LEU A 10 -9.97 0.60 14.73
CA LEU A 10 -10.45 -0.55 13.96
C LEU A 10 -9.46 -1.73 13.95
N LEU A 11 -8.16 -1.46 13.93
CA LEU A 11 -7.17 -2.54 13.82
C LEU A 11 -6.74 -3.12 15.19
N ALA A 12 -7.11 -2.48 16.31
CA ALA A 12 -6.70 -2.89 17.65
C ALA A 12 -7.08 -4.34 18.00
N GLU A 13 -8.25 -4.82 17.54
CA GLU A 13 -8.71 -6.18 17.83
C GLU A 13 -7.79 -7.27 17.25
N TYR A 14 -7.10 -6.97 16.15
CA TYR A 14 -6.15 -7.88 15.49
C TYR A 14 -4.75 -7.84 16.12
N ARG A 15 -4.54 -6.94 17.09
CA ARG A 15 -3.30 -6.76 17.85
C ARG A 15 -2.02 -6.72 17.00
N PRO A 16 -1.92 -5.92 15.92
CA PRO A 16 -0.64 -5.74 15.24
C PRO A 16 0.39 -5.16 16.21
N SER A 17 1.66 -5.51 16.03
CA SER A 17 2.75 -4.96 16.86
C SER A 17 2.87 -3.45 16.72
N GLN A 18 2.63 -2.92 15.51
CA GLN A 18 2.54 -1.49 15.25
C GLN A 18 1.66 -1.23 14.03
N TYR A 19 0.83 -0.19 14.10
CA TYR A 19 -0.10 0.16 13.04
C TYR A 19 -0.49 1.64 13.09
N PHE A 20 -0.62 2.27 11.92
CA PHE A 20 -0.90 3.70 11.77
C PHE A 20 -1.35 4.03 10.34
N ALA A 21 -1.80 5.28 10.13
CA ALA A 21 -2.07 5.85 8.82
C ALA A 21 -0.97 6.86 8.44
N ALA A 22 -0.31 6.64 7.30
CA ALA A 22 0.63 7.59 6.69
C ALA A 22 -0.10 8.45 5.65
N ILE A 23 0.25 9.74 5.59
CA ILE A 23 -0.25 10.69 4.60
C ILE A 23 0.78 10.78 3.49
N ILE A 24 0.34 10.71 2.24
CA ILE A 24 1.19 10.84 1.05
C ILE A 24 0.55 11.90 0.15
N ASP A 25 1.36 12.82 -0.39
CA ASP A 25 0.89 13.76 -1.41
C ASP A 25 0.37 12.98 -2.62
N ASN A 26 -0.83 13.31 -3.11
CA ASN A 26 -1.40 12.66 -4.29
C ASN A 26 -0.81 13.21 -5.60
N LYS A 27 0.51 13.33 -5.64
CA LYS A 27 1.28 13.74 -6.81
C LYS A 27 1.97 12.52 -7.40
N GLU A 28 1.83 12.39 -8.71
CA GLU A 28 2.34 11.25 -9.45
C GLU A 28 3.63 11.60 -10.18
N LYS A 29 4.66 10.77 -9.96
CA LYS A 29 5.90 10.79 -10.71
C LYS A 29 5.68 10.07 -12.04
N ILE A 30 5.71 10.80 -13.14
CA ILE A 30 5.48 10.25 -14.48
C ILE A 30 6.70 9.46 -14.97
N GLU A 31 6.69 8.14 -14.76
CA GLU A 31 7.70 7.20 -15.28
C GLU A 31 7.00 6.05 -16.04
N ARG A 32 6.48 6.36 -17.24
CA ARG A 32 5.62 5.45 -18.04
C ARG A 32 6.19 4.04 -18.22
N GLY A 33 7.51 3.92 -18.43
CA GLY A 33 8.17 2.62 -18.55
C GLY A 33 8.11 1.81 -17.26
N LYS A 34 8.37 2.43 -16.10
CA LYS A 34 8.24 1.77 -14.80
C LYS A 34 6.81 1.41 -14.47
N GLN A 35 5.87 2.33 -14.72
CA GLN A 35 4.43 2.10 -14.49
C GLN A 35 3.94 0.90 -15.31
N LEU A 36 4.29 0.84 -16.60
CA LEU A 36 3.93 -0.28 -17.47
C LEU A 36 4.56 -1.60 -16.99
N HIS A 37 5.83 -1.59 -16.58
CA HIS A 37 6.48 -2.80 -16.08
C HIS A 37 5.81 -3.33 -14.81
N VAL A 38 5.51 -2.46 -13.83
CA VAL A 38 4.78 -2.85 -12.62
C VAL A 38 3.39 -3.37 -12.96
N LYS A 39 2.69 -2.73 -13.91
CA LYS A 39 1.37 -3.13 -14.37
C LYS A 39 1.39 -4.57 -14.93
N GLU A 40 2.39 -4.92 -15.73
CA GLU A 40 2.57 -6.27 -16.26
C GLU A 40 2.96 -7.29 -15.17
N ILE A 41 3.83 -6.92 -14.22
CA ILE A 41 4.14 -7.78 -13.06
C ILE A 41 2.87 -8.06 -12.25
N ALA A 42 2.05 -7.04 -11.98
CA ALA A 42 0.82 -7.17 -11.20
C ALA A 42 -0.25 -7.98 -11.92
N ALA A 43 -0.48 -7.73 -13.20
CA ALA A 43 -1.43 -8.48 -14.02
C ALA A 43 -1.10 -9.98 -14.04
N ARG A 44 0.15 -10.32 -14.37
CA ARG A 44 0.65 -11.72 -14.37
C ARG A 44 0.67 -12.32 -12.97
N GLY A 45 1.08 -11.54 -11.97
CA GLY A 45 1.27 -11.98 -10.60
C GLY A 45 -0.03 -12.32 -9.87
N LEU A 46 -1.10 -11.58 -10.18
CA LEU A 46 -2.44 -11.76 -9.61
C LEU A 46 -3.40 -12.52 -10.55
N ASN A 47 -2.93 -12.91 -11.74
CA ASN A 47 -3.74 -13.58 -12.76
C ASN A 47 -5.00 -12.79 -13.16
N VAL A 48 -4.82 -11.49 -13.44
CA VAL A 48 -5.88 -10.58 -13.88
C VAL A 48 -5.51 -9.91 -15.20
N PRO A 49 -6.47 -9.49 -16.04
CA PRO A 49 -6.19 -8.72 -17.24
C PRO A 49 -5.45 -7.43 -16.90
N SER A 50 -4.42 -7.05 -17.68
CA SER A 50 -3.67 -5.81 -17.42
C SER A 50 -4.56 -4.57 -17.48
N ARG A 51 -5.61 -4.55 -18.31
CA ARG A 51 -6.62 -3.48 -18.34
C ARG A 51 -7.34 -3.25 -17.00
N ASN A 52 -7.33 -4.21 -16.09
CA ASN A 52 -7.93 -4.10 -14.76
C ASN A 52 -6.95 -3.58 -13.70
N VAL A 53 -5.70 -3.33 -14.07
CA VAL A 53 -4.64 -2.91 -13.15
C VAL A 53 -4.26 -1.46 -13.43
N ASP A 54 -4.40 -0.62 -12.42
CA ASP A 54 -3.89 0.76 -12.44
C ASP A 54 -2.70 0.89 -11.49
N VAL A 55 -1.68 1.60 -11.95
CA VAL A 55 -0.42 1.79 -11.24
C VAL A 55 -0.12 3.27 -11.15
N LYS A 56 0.15 3.72 -9.92
CA LYS A 56 0.62 5.06 -9.62
C LYS A 56 1.98 4.97 -8.94
N ILE A 57 2.93 5.80 -9.34
CA ILE A 57 4.21 5.98 -8.61
C ILE A 57 4.16 7.37 -8.00
N PHE A 58 4.27 7.48 -6.68
CA PHE A 58 4.21 8.78 -6.02
C PHE A 58 5.51 9.57 -6.21
N GLU A 59 5.42 10.90 -6.24
CA GLU A 59 6.60 11.76 -6.12
C GLU A 59 7.25 11.62 -4.74
N ASP A 60 6.42 11.46 -3.71
CA ASP A 60 6.85 11.11 -2.38
C ASP A 60 7.58 9.76 -2.39
N ARG A 61 8.67 9.73 -1.63
CA ARG A 61 9.53 8.57 -1.47
C ARG A 61 9.47 8.12 -0.02
N ALA A 62 9.81 6.86 0.22
CA ALA A 62 9.79 6.31 1.56
C ALA A 62 11.14 5.68 1.92
N THR A 63 11.51 5.83 3.19
CA THR A 63 12.63 5.11 3.78
C THR A 63 12.43 3.60 3.70
N GLY A 64 13.53 2.91 3.41
CA GLY A 64 13.67 1.47 3.39
C GLY A 64 15.01 1.03 3.94
N VAL A 65 15.21 -0.28 4.09
CA VAL A 65 16.45 -0.87 4.57
C VAL A 65 16.86 -2.06 3.69
N LYS A 66 18.13 -2.09 3.28
CA LYS A 66 18.72 -3.19 2.51
C LYS A 66 20.13 -3.46 3.02
N ALA A 67 20.40 -4.71 3.40
CA ALA A 67 21.67 -5.13 4.00
C ALA A 67 22.11 -4.20 5.17
N GLY A 68 21.17 -3.82 6.04
CA GLY A 68 21.41 -2.95 7.19
C GLY A 68 21.59 -1.46 6.86
N LYS A 69 21.64 -1.06 5.59
CA LYS A 69 21.75 0.34 5.17
C LYS A 69 20.38 0.93 4.85
N ARG A 70 20.14 2.16 5.31
CA ARG A 70 18.97 2.93 4.91
C ARG A 70 19.08 3.30 3.43
N LEU A 71 17.99 3.14 2.70
CA LEU A 71 17.81 3.71 1.37
C LEU A 71 16.52 4.50 1.32
N TYR A 72 16.45 5.46 0.42
CA TYR A 72 15.22 6.16 0.09
C TYR A 72 14.77 5.65 -1.27
N GLY A 73 13.51 5.25 -1.41
CA GLY A 73 13.02 4.56 -2.60
C GLY A 73 11.66 5.06 -3.06
N ASP A 74 11.33 4.70 -4.30
CA ASP A 74 10.04 5.02 -4.89
C ASP A 74 8.92 4.26 -4.13
N VAL A 75 7.73 4.86 -4.06
CA VAL A 75 6.51 4.25 -3.52
C VAL A 75 5.57 3.97 -4.69
N VAL A 76 5.14 2.72 -4.83
CA VAL A 76 4.18 2.33 -5.87
C VAL A 76 2.83 1.94 -5.27
N ALA A 77 1.76 2.47 -5.85
CA ALA A 77 0.38 2.11 -5.56
C ALA A 77 -0.22 1.30 -6.70
N ILE A 78 -0.93 0.24 -6.34
CA ILE A 78 -1.58 -0.68 -7.27
C ILE A 78 -3.07 -0.71 -6.95
N LYS A 79 -3.90 -0.48 -7.95
CA LYS A 79 -5.34 -0.73 -7.91
C LYS A 79 -5.66 -1.88 -8.84
N VAL A 80 -6.52 -2.77 -8.42
CA VAL A 80 -7.00 -3.85 -9.26
C VAL A 80 -8.51 -3.89 -9.16
N PHE A 81 -9.17 -3.90 -10.32
CA PHE A 81 -10.62 -3.95 -10.40
C PHE A 81 -11.09 -5.34 -10.85
N SER A 82 -12.15 -5.85 -10.26
CA SER A 82 -12.86 -7.01 -10.81
C SER A 82 -13.65 -6.62 -12.07
N GLU A 83 -14.17 -7.60 -12.81
CA GLU A 83 -14.90 -7.36 -14.06
C GLU A 83 -16.14 -6.46 -13.90
N ASN A 84 -16.71 -6.41 -12.69
CA ASN A 84 -17.82 -5.54 -12.33
C ASN A 84 -17.38 -4.13 -11.86
N GLY A 85 -16.10 -3.78 -11.96
CA GLY A 85 -15.55 -2.48 -11.60
C GLY A 85 -15.37 -2.24 -10.09
N ARG A 86 -15.58 -3.25 -9.24
CA ARG A 86 -15.29 -3.16 -7.79
C ARG A 86 -13.80 -3.37 -7.52
N MET A 87 -13.31 -2.86 -6.40
CA MET A 87 -11.95 -3.16 -5.95
C MET A 87 -11.79 -4.67 -5.73
N HIS A 88 -10.69 -5.23 -6.21
CA HIS A 88 -10.46 -6.66 -6.15
C HIS A 88 -9.77 -7.04 -4.85
N GLU A 89 -10.47 -7.76 -3.99
CA GLU A 89 -9.92 -8.27 -2.74
C GLU A 89 -8.96 -9.44 -3.01
N MET A 90 -7.71 -9.33 -2.54
CA MET A 90 -6.67 -10.34 -2.71
C MET A 90 -6.21 -10.91 -1.37
N PRO A 91 -6.00 -12.23 -1.24
CA PRO A 91 -5.45 -12.78 -0.02
C PRO A 91 -4.03 -12.26 0.21
N LEU A 92 -3.66 -12.04 1.47
CA LEU A 92 -2.39 -11.39 1.83
C LEU A 92 -1.16 -12.11 1.25
N ASN A 93 -1.19 -13.44 1.14
CA ASN A 93 -0.11 -14.23 0.54
C ASN A 93 0.12 -13.92 -0.95
N ALA A 94 -0.94 -13.60 -1.70
CA ALA A 94 -0.84 -13.18 -3.10
C ALA A 94 -0.23 -11.77 -3.20
N LEU A 95 -0.66 -10.85 -2.33
CA LEU A 95 -0.09 -9.50 -2.25
C LEU A 95 1.38 -9.50 -1.84
N HIS A 96 1.76 -10.35 -0.87
CA HIS A 96 3.14 -10.55 -0.48
C HIS A 96 3.98 -11.11 -1.65
N SER A 97 3.45 -12.09 -2.39
CA SER A 97 4.12 -12.65 -3.57
C SER A 97 4.30 -11.62 -4.68
N LEU A 98 3.28 -10.77 -4.91
CA LEU A 98 3.35 -9.65 -5.85
C LEU A 98 4.42 -8.64 -5.43
N GLN A 99 4.38 -8.21 -4.17
CA GLN A 99 5.32 -7.24 -3.62
C GLN A 99 6.76 -7.76 -3.75
N ALA A 100 7.03 -9.03 -3.41
CA ALA A 100 8.35 -9.63 -3.55
C ALA A 100 8.85 -9.62 -5.00
N LYS A 101 7.96 -9.92 -5.97
CA LYS A 101 8.29 -9.86 -7.41
C LYS A 101 8.65 -8.44 -7.85
N ILE A 102 7.84 -7.45 -7.47
CA ILE A 102 8.09 -6.03 -7.80
C ILE A 102 9.45 -5.58 -7.27
N ILE A 103 9.74 -5.84 -5.99
CA ILE A 103 11.02 -5.41 -5.39
C ILE A 103 12.22 -6.12 -6.01
N THR A 104 12.06 -7.40 -6.37
CA THR A 104 13.14 -8.19 -6.99
C THR A 104 13.46 -7.68 -8.39
N GLU A 105 12.43 -7.45 -9.21
CA GLU A 105 12.60 -6.95 -10.58
C GLU A 105 12.95 -5.45 -10.62
N MET A 106 12.49 -4.68 -9.62
CA MET A 106 12.60 -3.22 -9.58
C MET A 106 13.08 -2.75 -8.18
N PRO A 107 14.38 -2.88 -7.86
CA PRO A 107 14.93 -2.63 -6.52
C PRO A 107 14.95 -1.15 -6.10
N SER A 108 14.51 -0.24 -6.97
CA SER A 108 14.29 1.18 -6.67
C SER A 108 13.08 1.43 -5.77
N PHE A 109 12.11 0.51 -5.75
CA PHE A 109 10.94 0.62 -4.88
C PHE A 109 11.30 0.20 -3.45
N THR A 110 10.78 0.93 -2.48
CA THR A 110 10.84 0.56 -1.06
C THR A 110 9.48 0.24 -0.47
N ARG A 111 8.40 0.57 -1.17
CA ARG A 111 7.02 0.35 -0.75
C ARG A 111 6.14 -0.07 -1.92
N VAL A 112 5.29 -1.05 -1.67
CA VAL A 112 4.19 -1.47 -2.54
C VAL A 112 2.90 -1.33 -1.74
N LEU A 113 2.02 -0.48 -2.22
CA LEU A 113 0.73 -0.15 -1.64
C LEU A 113 -0.37 -0.77 -2.49
N TYR A 114 -1.38 -1.36 -1.86
CA TYR A 114 -2.51 -1.97 -2.53
C TYR A 114 -3.81 -1.26 -2.16
N CYS A 115 -4.61 -0.86 -3.14
CA CYS A 115 -5.81 -0.06 -2.91
C CYS A 115 -6.86 -0.83 -2.13
N VAL A 116 -7.43 -0.18 -1.11
CA VAL A 116 -8.51 -0.73 -0.28
C VAL A 116 -9.75 0.16 -0.28
N GLY A 117 -9.68 1.36 -0.87
CA GLY A 117 -10.83 2.22 -1.07
C GLY A 117 -10.46 3.51 -1.78
N GLU A 118 -11.41 4.07 -2.52
CA GLU A 118 -11.23 5.34 -3.21
C GLU A 118 -12.55 6.10 -3.38
N VAL A 119 -12.44 7.39 -3.59
CA VAL A 119 -13.47 8.22 -4.22
C VAL A 119 -12.96 8.62 -5.61
N GLY A 120 -13.83 8.55 -6.62
CA GLY A 120 -13.43 8.74 -8.03
C GLY A 120 -12.93 10.14 -8.39
N THR A 121 -12.99 11.12 -7.48
CA THR A 121 -12.44 12.46 -7.67
C THR A 121 -11.08 12.57 -6.99
N PRO A 122 -10.00 12.87 -7.74
CA PRO A 122 -8.68 13.12 -7.16
C PRO A 122 -8.73 14.28 -6.16
N LYS A 123 -8.03 14.12 -5.04
CA LYS A 123 -7.84 15.13 -4.01
C LYS A 123 -6.36 15.21 -3.65
N ASP A 124 -5.99 16.16 -2.80
CA ASP A 124 -4.60 16.51 -2.50
C ASP A 124 -3.79 15.36 -1.89
N TYR A 125 -4.43 14.45 -1.16
CA TYR A 125 -3.74 13.40 -0.40
C TYR A 125 -4.30 12.01 -0.63
N VAL A 126 -3.45 11.02 -0.36
CA VAL A 126 -3.85 9.62 -0.17
C VAL A 126 -3.39 9.15 1.21
N ILE A 127 -3.99 8.08 1.71
CA ILE A 127 -3.60 7.45 2.98
C ILE A 127 -3.05 6.05 2.72
N ALA A 128 -1.92 5.72 3.36
CA ALA A 128 -1.42 4.36 3.45
C ALA A 128 -1.61 3.83 4.88
N ILE A 129 -2.48 2.85 5.04
CA ILE A 129 -2.63 2.07 6.27
C ILE A 129 -1.44 1.12 6.36
N ARG A 130 -0.67 1.24 7.44
CA ARG A 130 0.46 0.38 7.77
C ARG A 130 0.08 -0.45 8.97
N ALA A 131 0.21 -1.77 8.90
CA ALA A 131 0.08 -2.64 10.07
C ALA A 131 1.07 -3.81 9.96
N ILE A 132 1.86 -4.02 11.00
CA ILE A 132 2.95 -5.00 11.00
C ILE A 132 2.99 -5.85 12.26
N ASN A 133 3.53 -7.05 12.13
CA ASN A 133 3.89 -7.94 13.23
C ASN A 133 5.41 -8.10 13.30
N THR A 134 6.00 -7.90 14.48
CA THR A 134 7.44 -8.04 14.72
C THR A 134 7.73 -8.62 16.09
N ARG A 135 8.88 -9.29 16.24
CA ARG A 135 9.39 -9.80 17.52
C ARG A 135 10.66 -9.09 17.99
N ASP A 136 11.42 -8.50 17.06
CA ASP A 136 12.78 -8.02 17.30
C ASP A 136 13.09 -6.66 16.66
N PHE A 137 12.09 -6.01 16.04
CA PHE A 137 12.20 -4.78 15.26
C PHE A 137 13.17 -4.84 14.06
N LEU A 138 13.93 -5.92 13.87
CA LEU A 138 14.82 -6.11 12.73
C LEU A 138 14.04 -6.57 11.50
N THR A 139 13.08 -7.48 11.74
CA THR A 139 12.18 -7.99 10.72
C THR A 139 10.72 -7.75 11.10
N ALA A 140 9.87 -7.50 10.11
CA ALA A 140 8.44 -7.39 10.33
C ALA A 140 7.65 -7.93 9.14
N SER A 141 6.62 -8.71 9.41
CA SER A 141 5.64 -9.13 8.42
C SER A 141 4.46 -8.16 8.40
N VAL A 142 3.79 -8.05 7.27
CA VAL A 142 2.51 -7.33 7.17
C VAL A 142 1.48 -8.07 8.04
N ALA A 143 0.64 -7.33 8.77
CA ALA A 143 -0.44 -7.93 9.56
C ALA A 143 -1.54 -8.47 8.64
N ASP A 144 -2.16 -9.59 9.02
CA ASP A 144 -3.30 -10.15 8.28
C ASP A 144 -4.59 -9.50 8.80
N ILE A 145 -4.97 -8.40 8.16
CA ILE A 145 -6.17 -7.62 8.49
C ILE A 145 -7.27 -8.01 7.50
N PRO A 146 -8.47 -8.41 7.96
CA PRO A 146 -9.59 -8.74 7.08
C PRO A 146 -9.94 -7.59 6.14
N TRP A 147 -10.30 -7.94 4.90
CA TRP A 147 -10.73 -6.97 3.90
C TRP A 147 -11.92 -6.12 4.34
N GLN A 148 -12.86 -6.71 5.07
CA GLN A 148 -14.00 -5.98 5.64
C GLN A 148 -13.53 -4.83 6.55
N THR A 149 -12.55 -5.07 7.41
CA THR A 149 -11.99 -4.06 8.32
C THR A 149 -11.20 -3.00 7.55
N LEU A 150 -10.42 -3.41 6.53
CA LEU A 150 -9.70 -2.46 5.67
C LEU A 150 -10.66 -1.56 4.90
N HIS A 151 -11.75 -2.11 4.38
CA HIS A 151 -12.82 -1.36 3.71
C HIS A 151 -13.51 -0.40 4.67
N GLU A 152 -13.90 -0.85 5.87
CA GLU A 152 -14.51 0.02 6.87
C GLU A 152 -13.58 1.16 7.28
N ALA A 153 -12.28 0.89 7.45
CA ALA A 153 -11.29 1.91 7.73
C ALA A 153 -11.18 2.91 6.56
N ALA A 154 -11.13 2.41 5.33
CA ALA A 154 -11.07 3.24 4.13
C ALA A 154 -12.31 4.15 3.99
N GLU A 155 -13.51 3.60 4.16
CA GLU A 155 -14.77 4.35 4.12
C GLU A 155 -14.79 5.47 5.16
N LYS A 156 -14.47 5.16 6.43
CA LYS A 156 -14.43 6.18 7.48
C LYS A 156 -13.35 7.24 7.23
N ILE A 157 -12.18 6.85 6.71
CA ILE A 157 -11.12 7.80 6.37
C ILE A 157 -11.59 8.75 5.27
N LEU A 158 -12.16 8.22 4.19
CA LEU A 158 -12.64 8.98 3.04
C LEU A 158 -13.81 9.92 3.42
N GLU A 159 -14.66 9.51 4.36
CA GLU A 159 -15.77 10.33 4.88
C GLU A 159 -15.29 11.45 5.81
N LYS A 160 -14.29 11.19 6.69
CA LYS A 160 -13.84 12.16 7.71
C LYS A 160 -12.69 13.06 7.28
N CYS A 161 -12.04 12.76 6.16
CA CYS A 161 -10.88 13.48 5.63
C CYS A 161 -11.17 13.98 4.21
N ASP A 162 -11.77 15.18 4.11
CA ASP A 162 -12.27 15.74 2.85
C ASP A 162 -11.21 15.92 1.75
N ASN A 163 -9.94 16.01 2.10
CA ASN A 163 -8.80 16.16 1.21
C ASN A 163 -8.12 14.83 0.81
N VAL A 164 -8.67 13.68 1.24
CA VAL A 164 -8.18 12.35 0.88
C VAL A 164 -9.05 11.72 -0.20
N SER A 165 -8.45 11.25 -1.30
CA SER A 165 -9.18 10.56 -2.37
C SER A 165 -9.03 9.05 -2.38
N GLU A 166 -7.93 8.51 -1.85
CA GLU A 166 -7.59 7.09 -1.96
C GLU A 166 -6.97 6.59 -0.65
N VAL A 167 -7.28 5.35 -0.31
CA VAL A 167 -6.75 4.64 0.85
C VAL A 167 -6.14 3.33 0.40
N TYR A 168 -4.92 3.08 0.84
CA TYR A 168 -4.11 1.93 0.49
C TYR A 168 -3.71 1.14 1.74
N TYR A 169 -3.42 -0.14 1.58
CA TYR A 169 -2.75 -0.96 2.56
C TYR A 169 -1.29 -1.19 2.13
N ASP A 170 -0.33 -0.92 3.02
CA ASP A 170 1.10 -1.17 2.76
C ASP A 170 1.42 -2.65 2.96
N VAL A 171 1.59 -3.35 1.83
CA VAL A 171 1.86 -4.79 1.77
C VAL A 171 3.35 -5.14 1.77
N THR A 172 4.20 -4.20 2.23
CA THR A 172 5.66 -4.37 2.22
C THR A 172 6.20 -4.86 3.57
N PRO A 173 6.89 -6.00 3.67
CA PRO A 173 7.56 -6.40 4.89
C PRO A 173 8.80 -5.53 5.18
N LYS A 174 9.32 -5.59 6.41
CA LYS A 174 10.65 -5.08 6.75
C LYS A 174 11.64 -6.26 6.78
N PRO A 175 12.72 -6.24 5.98
CA PRO A 175 12.99 -5.39 4.80
C PRO A 175 12.08 -5.73 3.59
N PRO A 176 11.97 -4.89 2.54
CA PRO A 176 12.79 -3.71 2.24
C PRO A 176 12.30 -2.41 2.88
N ALA A 177 11.12 -2.41 3.47
CA ALA A 177 10.58 -1.24 4.15
C ALA A 177 11.25 -0.99 5.52
N THR A 178 11.10 0.22 6.03
CA THR A 178 11.20 0.52 7.48
C THR A 178 9.83 0.34 8.15
N ILE A 179 9.77 0.47 9.48
CA ILE A 179 8.48 0.40 10.19
C ILE A 179 7.68 1.67 9.89
N GLU A 180 8.28 2.83 10.20
CA GLU A 180 7.74 4.15 9.86
C GLU A 180 7.70 4.38 8.34
N MET A 181 6.89 5.35 7.94
CA MET A 181 6.84 5.87 6.58
C MET A 181 7.19 7.36 6.64
N GLU A 182 8.49 7.62 6.43
CA GLU A 182 9.13 8.94 6.29
C GLU A 182 9.72 9.06 4.88
#